data_AF-A0A6N4H0Y4-F1
#
_entry.id   AF-A0A6N4H0Y4-F1
#
_cell.length_a   1.000
_cell.length_b   1.000
_cell.length_c   1.000
_cell.angle_alpha   90.00
_cell.angle_beta   90.00
_cell.angle_gamma   90.00
#
_symmetry.space_group_name_H-M   'P 1'
#
loop_
_entity.id
_entity.type
_entity.pdbx_description
1 polymer ?
#
loop_
_entity_poly.entity_id
_entity_poly.type
_entity_poly.pdbx_seq_one_letter_code
_entity_poly.pdbx_strand_id
1 'polypeptide(L)' 'MDRHITIVPSEGLARMRLSGLAGREAVIVEDLTAEDRNDKGYMVQLYHPYMDETLWYIPAESAGRYE' A
#
# COMPACT_ATOMS: atom_id res chain seq x y z
N MET A 1 10.77 13.46 3.77
CA MET A 1 10.25 13.52 2.40
C MET A 1 9.18 12.46 2.31
N ASP A 2 7.94 12.90 2.22
CA ASP A 2 6.76 12.05 2.07
C ASP A 2 6.90 11.22 0.79
N ARG A 3 6.72 9.90 0.88
CA ARG A 3 6.86 9.00 -0.26
C ARG A 3 5.49 8.71 -0.84
N HIS A 4 5.13 9.49 -1.85
CA HIS A 4 3.90 9.37 -2.61
C HIS A 4 3.96 8.15 -3.52
N ILE A 5 2.87 7.39 -3.57
CA ILE A 5 2.73 6.20 -4.39
C ILE A 5 1.33 6.09 -4.97
N THR A 6 1.21 5.32 -6.04
CA THR A 6 -0.07 4.81 -6.54
C THR A 6 -0.09 3.32 -6.26
N ILE A 7 -1.14 2.84 -5.59
CA ILE A 7 -1.28 1.42 -5.27
C ILE A 7 -1.57 0.67 -6.58
N VAL A 8 -0.72 -0.31 -6.93
CA VAL A 8 -0.88 -1.13 -8.13
C VAL A 8 -1.47 -2.51 -7.77
N PRO A 9 -2.23 -3.13 -8.68
CA PRO A 9 -2.74 -4.48 -8.45
C PRO A 9 -1.57 -5.47 -8.34
N SER A 10 -1.67 -6.40 -7.40
CA SER A 10 -0.65 -7.39 -7.12
C SER A 10 -1.28 -8.68 -6.59
N GLU A 11 -0.52 -9.78 -6.59
CA GLU A 11 -1.05 -11.06 -6.12
C GLU A 11 -1.26 -11.02 -4.60
N GLY A 12 -0.34 -10.40 -3.86
CA GLY A 12 -0.49 -10.23 -2.41
C GLY A 12 -1.76 -9.45 -2.06
N LEU A 13 -2.06 -8.39 -2.80
CA LEU A 13 -3.20 -7.52 -2.54
C LEU A 13 -4.53 -8.22 -2.90
N ALA A 14 -4.52 -9.09 -3.91
CA ALA A 14 -5.65 -9.98 -4.23
C ALA A 14 -5.87 -11.06 -3.18
N ARG A 15 -4.81 -11.70 -2.67
CA ARG A 15 -4.88 -12.69 -1.57
C ARG A 15 -5.47 -12.07 -0.30
N MET A 16 -5.16 -10.81 -0.02
CA MET A 16 -5.70 -10.03 1.10
C MET A 16 -7.13 -9.52 0.85
N ARG A 17 -7.73 -9.78 -0.32
CA ARG A 17 -9.03 -9.26 -0.76
C ARG A 17 -9.09 -7.72 -0.78
N LEU A 18 -7.94 -7.09 -0.97
CA LEU A 18 -7.78 -5.64 -1.00
C LEU A 18 -7.70 -5.08 -2.42
N SER A 19 -8.02 -5.85 -3.47
CA SER A 19 -7.93 -5.43 -4.88
C SER A 19 -8.59 -4.08 -5.20
N GLY A 20 -9.57 -3.65 -4.39
CA GLY A 20 -10.19 -2.32 -4.51
C GLY A 20 -9.31 -1.13 -4.08
N LEU A 21 -8.14 -1.39 -3.48
CA LEU A 21 -7.12 -0.38 -3.22
C LEU A 21 -6.31 -0.04 -4.48
N ALA A 22 -6.28 -0.92 -5.48
CA ALA A 22 -5.56 -0.66 -6.73
C ALA A 22 -6.09 0.60 -7.44
N GLY A 23 -5.17 1.43 -7.94
CA GLY A 23 -5.46 2.72 -8.56
C GLY A 23 -5.63 3.88 -7.57
N ARG A 24 -5.58 3.63 -6.26
CA ARG A 24 -5.66 4.70 -5.25
C ARG A 24 -4.30 5.32 -4.99
N GLU A 25 -4.31 6.61 -4.75
CA GLU A 25 -3.15 7.40 -4.36
C GLU A 25 -2.99 7.41 -2.84
N ALA A 26 -1.74 7.26 -2.39
CA ALA A 26 -1.42 7.16 -0.97
C ALA A 26 -0.01 7.67 -0.68
N VAL A 27 0.26 7.92 0.60
CA VAL A 27 1.61 8.21 1.09
C VAL A 27 2.07 7.08 2.01
N ILE A 28 3.32 6.63 1.86
CA ILE A 28 3.91 5.68 2.80
C ILE A 28 4.19 6.41 4.11
N VAL A 29 3.60 5.92 5.21
CA VAL A 29 3.81 6.44 6.56
C VAL A 29 4.75 5.54 7.38
N GLU A 30 4.84 4.25 7.04
CA GLU A 30 5.76 3.31 7.68
C GLU A 30 6.29 2.28 6.69
N ASP A 31 7.61 2.05 6.75
CA ASP A 31 8.30 1.01 5.99
C ASP A 31 8.37 -0.28 6.80
N LEU A 32 7.74 -1.34 6.32
CA LEU A 32 7.72 -2.65 6.96
C LEU A 32 8.51 -3.68 6.17
N THR A 33 9.49 -3.23 5.37
CA THR A 33 10.28 -4.08 4.46
C THR A 33 11.57 -4.62 5.07
N ALA A 34 11.81 -4.40 6.38
CA ALA A 34 12.99 -4.85 7.10
C ALA A 34 13.31 -6.34 6.86
N GLU A 35 14.61 -6.65 6.75
CA GLU A 35 15.13 -7.95 6.25
C GLU A 35 14.63 -9.20 7.00
N ASP A 36 14.17 -9.05 8.25
CA ASP A 36 13.69 -10.15 9.09
C ASP A 36 12.20 -10.52 8.87
N ARG A 37 11.47 -9.83 7.98
CA ARG A 37 10.06 -10.09 7.72
C ARG A 37 9.81 -10.86 6.42
N ASN A 38 9.06 -11.97 6.53
CA ASN A 38 8.55 -12.72 5.38
C ASN A 38 7.52 -11.88 4.58
N ASP A 39 6.69 -11.11 5.28
CA ASP A 39 5.67 -10.24 4.68
C ASP A 39 6.20 -8.80 4.59
N LYS A 40 6.89 -8.50 3.49
CA LYS A 40 7.40 -7.15 3.21
C LYS A 40 6.28 -6.27 2.68
N GLY A 41 6.08 -5.11 3.31
CA GLY A 41 5.02 -4.19 2.93
C GLY A 41 5.23 -2.78 3.45
N TYR A 42 4.19 -1.97 3.28
CA TYR A 42 4.15 -0.58 3.71
C TYR A 42 2.82 -0.30 4.40
N MET A 43 2.85 0.51 5.44
CA MET A 43 1.65 1.21 5.87
C MET A 43 1.52 2.49 5.05
N VAL A 44 0.34 2.66 4.47
CA VAL A 44 0.04 3.78 3.59
C VAL A 44 -1.20 4.51 4.07
N GLN A 45 -1.15 5.83 4.00
CA GLN A 45 -2.31 6.68 4.24
C GLN A 45 -2.87 7.12 2.89
N LEU A 46 -4.09 6.66 2.59
CA LEU A 46 -4.87 7.02 1.41
C LEU A 46 -5.30 8.49 1.46
N TYR A 47 -5.34 9.16 0.32
CA TYR A 47 -5.96 10.50 0.23
C TYR A 47 -7.47 10.46 0.35
N HIS A 48 -8.08 9.38 -0.13
CA HIS A 48 -9.51 9.14 -0.03
C HIS A 48 -9.76 7.84 0.74
N PRO A 49 -10.63 7.86 1.77
CA PRO A 49 -10.90 6.69 2.58
C PRO A 49 -11.42 5.52 1.72
N TYR A 50 -11.04 4.32 2.12
CA TYR A 50 -11.56 3.06 1.62
C TYR A 50 -12.20 2.34 2.79
N MET A 51 -13.47 1.93 2.67
CA MET A 51 -14.21 1.32 3.77
C MET A 51 -14.19 2.13 5.09
N ASP A 52 -14.30 3.46 5.00
CA ASP A 52 -14.24 4.39 6.14
C ASP A 52 -12.84 4.55 6.79
N GLU A 53 -11.83 3.83 6.30
CA GLU A 53 -10.45 3.91 6.81
C GLU A 53 -9.50 4.56 5.79
N THR A 54 -8.57 5.37 6.28
CA THR A 54 -7.52 5.99 5.47
C THR A 54 -6.18 5.27 5.59
N LEU A 55 -5.96 4.51 6.65
CA LEU A 55 -4.68 3.84 6.92
C LEU A 55 -4.78 2.36 6.55
N TRP A 56 -3.94 1.92 5.62
CA TRP A 56 -3.98 0.56 5.10
C TRP A 56 -2.60 -0.05 4.99
N TYR A 57 -2.52 -1.35 5.22
CA TYR A 57 -1.34 -2.13 4.87
C TYR A 57 -1.43 -2.55 3.40
N ILE A 58 -0.32 -2.37 2.67
CA ILE A 58 -0.15 -2.94 1.33
C ILE A 58 1.13 -3.78 1.23
N PRO A 59 1.12 -4.88 0.46
CA PRO A 59 2.33 -5.60 0.10
C PRO A 59 3.30 -4.71 -0.69
N ALA A 60 4.61 -4.92 -0.53
CA ALA A 60 5.62 -4.05 -1.14
C ALA A 60 5.56 -4.04 -2.68
N GLU A 61 5.18 -5.17 -3.29
CA GLU A 61 4.93 -5.30 -4.74
C GLU A 61 3.76 -4.43 -5.25
N SER A 62 2.93 -3.93 -4.34
CA SER A 62 1.77 -3.08 -4.66
C SER A 62 2.07 -1.59 -4.59
N ALA A 63 3.27 -1.20 -4.14
CA ALA A 63 3.68 0.19 -4.10
C ALA A 63 4.23 0.61 -5.48
N GLY A 64 3.36 1.19 -6.30
CA GLY A 64 3.75 1.76 -7.59
C GLY A 64 4.41 3.13 -7.46
N ARG A 65 5.08 3.57 -8.53
CA ARG A 65 5.65 4.92 -8.62
C ARG A 65 4.53 5.94 -8.84
N TYR A 66 4.61 7.08 -8.17
CA TYR A 66 3.78 8.24 -8.46
C TYR A 66 4.32 8.91 -9.73
N GLU A 67 3.48 9.03 -10.77
CA GLU A 67 3.80 9.74 -12.03
C GLU A 67 3.15 11.12 -12.06
#